data_AF-A0A259BKM4-F1
#
_entry.id   AF-A0A259BKM4-F1
#
_cell.length_a   1.000
_cell.length_b   1.000
_cell.length_c   1.000
_cell.angle_alpha   90.00
_cell.angle_beta   90.00
_cell.angle_gamma   90.00
#
_symmetry.space_group_name_H-M   'P 1'
#
loop_
_entity.id
_entity.type
_entity.pdbx_description
1 polymer ?
#
loop_
_entity_poly.entity_id
_entity_poly.type
_entity_poly.pdbx_seq_one_letter_code
_entity_poly.pdbx_strand_id
1 'polypeptide(L)'
;MIATDMVERMARGAHAAARERYPLLEPWERLSAERRAYQCAMIARALAQLTARDVLGLAACVPEVMVLPAEPSPFALAELQEAAIGDSGTVADARRRYRSLLAVAARPLQERTSLPRSAPADPA
;
A
#
# COMPACT_ATOMS: atom_id res chain seq x y z
N MET A 1 1.71 -13.90 -8.40
CA MET A 1 3.06 -14.49 -8.20
C MET A 1 3.96 -13.37 -7.71
N ILE A 2 4.65 -13.54 -6.58
CA ILE A 2 5.57 -12.51 -6.06
C ILE A 2 6.82 -12.54 -6.94
N ALA A 3 7.22 -11.38 -7.47
CA ALA A 3 8.38 -11.29 -8.36
C ALA A 3 9.68 -11.62 -7.59
N THR A 4 10.48 -12.54 -8.12
CA THR A 4 11.68 -13.07 -7.45
C THR A 4 12.72 -11.99 -7.16
N ASP A 5 12.84 -10.99 -8.04
CA ASP A 5 13.70 -9.82 -7.87
C ASP A 5 13.30 -8.97 -6.65
N MET A 6 11.99 -8.85 -6.39
CA MET A 6 11.46 -8.11 -5.25
C MET A 6 11.80 -8.83 -3.94
N VAL A 7 11.62 -10.16 -3.91
CA VAL A 7 11.96 -10.99 -2.73
C VAL A 7 13.43 -10.83 -2.38
N GLU A 8 14.32 -10.91 -3.37
CA GLU A 8 15.76 -10.78 -3.12
C GLU A 8 16.14 -9.37 -2.65
N ARG A 9 15.59 -8.31 -3.27
CA ARG A 9 15.83 -6.92 -2.82
C ARG A 9 15.38 -6.71 -1.38
N MET A 10 14.21 -7.23 -1.01
CA MET A 10 13.70 -7.12 0.36
C MET A 10 14.52 -7.95 1.35
N ALA A 11 14.97 -9.15 0.98
CA ALA A 11 15.87 -9.95 1.81
C ALA A 11 17.21 -9.26 2.05
N ARG A 12 17.80 -8.64 1.01
CA ARG A 12 19.00 -7.81 1.12
C ARG A 12 18.79 -6.64 2.08
N GLY A 13 17.68 -5.91 1.93
CA GLY A 13 17.34 -4.78 2.80
C GLY A 13 17.12 -5.19 4.25
N ALA A 14 16.38 -6.27 4.49
CA ALA A 14 16.15 -6.83 5.82
C ALA A 14 17.45 -7.29 6.48
N HIS A 15 18.34 -7.93 5.72
CA HIS A 15 19.67 -8.33 6.21
C HIS A 15 20.54 -7.12 6.55
N ALA A 16 20.52 -6.07 5.72
CA ALA A 16 21.24 -4.83 6.01
C ALA A 16 20.76 -4.19 7.32
N ALA A 17 19.44 -4.07 7.52
CA ALA A 17 18.86 -3.58 8.76
C ALA A 17 19.20 -4.48 9.97
N ALA A 18 19.22 -5.81 9.79
CA ALA A 18 19.65 -6.73 10.83
C ALA A 18 21.13 -6.52 11.22
N ARG A 19 22.01 -6.24 10.24
CA ARG A 19 23.42 -5.94 10.49
C ARG A 19 23.65 -4.65 11.27
N GLU A 20 22.77 -3.65 11.13
CA GLU A 20 22.83 -2.43 11.96
C GLU A 20 22.62 -2.74 13.45
N ARG A 21 21.75 -3.69 13.78
CA ARG A 21 21.54 -4.17 15.15
C ARG A 21 22.53 -5.24 15.61
N TYR A 22 23.05 -6.04 14.68
CA TYR A 22 23.96 -7.16 14.95
C TYR A 22 25.22 -7.06 14.06
N PRO A 23 26.22 -6.24 14.43
CA PRO A 23 27.35 -5.92 13.57
C PRO A 23 28.25 -7.12 13.20
N LEU A 24 28.20 -8.20 13.98
CA LEU A 24 28.96 -9.44 13.74
C LEU A 24 28.41 -10.28 12.58
N LEU A 25 27.20 -9.96 12.08
CA LEU A 25 26.63 -10.64 10.93
C LEU A 25 27.42 -10.35 9.65
N GLU A 26 27.71 -11.40 8.90
CA GLU A 26 28.41 -11.34 7.62
C GLU A 26 27.68 -10.43 6.62
N PRO A 27 28.41 -9.67 5.78
CA PRO A 27 27.82 -8.99 4.63
C PRO A 27 27.05 -9.94 3.72
N TRP A 28 26.00 -9.44 3.06
CA TRP A 28 25.13 -10.25 2.20
C TRP A 28 25.90 -11.02 1.12
N GLU A 29 26.91 -10.38 0.54
CA GLU A 29 27.76 -10.92 -0.54
C GLU A 29 28.59 -12.12 -0.08
N ARG A 30 28.86 -12.23 1.22
CA ARG A 30 29.64 -13.30 1.83
C ARG A 30 28.78 -14.46 2.35
N LEU A 31 27.46 -14.32 2.35
CA LEU A 31 26.56 -15.39 2.76
C LEU A 31 26.62 -16.56 1.77
N SER A 32 26.57 -17.78 2.31
CA SER A 32 26.39 -18.99 1.50
C SER A 32 25.08 -18.92 0.70
N ALA A 33 25.01 -19.65 -0.41
CA ALA A 33 23.81 -19.72 -1.24
C ALA A 33 22.60 -20.24 -0.45
N GLU A 34 22.81 -21.20 0.44
CA GLU A 34 21.78 -21.76 1.32
C GLU A 34 21.22 -20.72 2.29
N ARG A 35 22.08 -19.92 2.94
CA ARG A 35 21.65 -18.85 3.84
C ARG A 35 20.86 -17.78 3.10
N ARG A 36 21.29 -17.40 1.89
CA ARG A 36 20.56 -16.46 1.04
C ARG A 36 19.19 -17.01 0.64
N ALA A 37 19.13 -18.26 0.21
CA ALA A 37 17.88 -18.93 -0.15
C ALA A 37 16.91 -19.00 1.04
N TYR A 38 17.41 -19.30 2.24
CA TYR A 38 16.62 -19.31 3.47
C TYR A 38 16.03 -17.93 3.78
N GLN A 39 16.86 -16.87 3.73
CA GLN A 39 16.37 -15.51 3.97
C GLN A 39 15.33 -15.08 2.91
N CYS A 40 15.57 -15.39 1.63
CA CYS A 40 14.58 -15.15 0.57
C CYS A 40 13.28 -15.92 0.81
N ALA A 41 13.34 -17.17 1.26
CA ALA A 41 12.15 -17.96 1.58
C ALA A 41 11.37 -17.38 2.76
N MET A 42 12.06 -16.91 3.81
CA MET A 42 11.41 -16.22 4.93
C MET A 42 10.70 -14.94 4.49
N ILE A 43 11.37 -14.12 3.67
CA ILE A 43 10.77 -12.89 3.13
C ILE A 43 9.58 -13.19 2.22
N ALA A 44 9.70 -14.18 1.32
CA ALA A 44 8.59 -14.59 0.47
C ALA A 44 7.37 -15.03 1.30
N ARG A 45 7.59 -15.77 2.40
CA ARG A 45 6.53 -16.16 3.32
C ARG A 45 5.92 -14.96 4.04
N ALA A 46 6.73 -14.03 4.53
CA ALA A 46 6.25 -12.82 5.19
C ALA A 46 5.40 -11.96 4.23
N LEU A 47 5.88 -11.77 2.99
CA LEU A 47 5.16 -11.06 1.94
C LEU A 47 3.83 -11.73 1.57
N ALA A 48 3.80 -13.06 1.52
CA ALA A 48 2.58 -13.81 1.23
C ALA A 48 1.54 -13.71 2.37
N GLN A 49 1.95 -13.33 3.58
CA GLN A 49 1.07 -13.17 4.74
C GLN A 49 0.61 -11.72 4.94
N LEU A 50 1.13 -10.76 4.17
CA LEU A 50 0.71 -9.37 4.27
C LEU A 50 -0.77 -9.23 3.88
N THR A 51 -1.53 -8.60 4.77
CA THR A 51 -2.91 -8.22 4.49
C THR A 51 -2.96 -6.83 3.86
N ALA A 52 -4.10 -6.48 3.26
CA ALA A 52 -4.34 -5.13 2.77
C ALA A 52 -4.18 -4.07 3.89
N ARG A 53 -4.53 -4.42 5.14
CA ARG A 53 -4.35 -3.53 6.30
C ARG A 53 -2.88 -3.28 6.59
N ASP A 54 -2.03 -4.30 6.49
CA ASP A 54 -0.58 -4.17 6.72
C ASP A 54 0.06 -3.28 5.66
N VAL A 55 -0.33 -3.47 4.40
CA VAL A 55 0.14 -2.63 3.28
C VAL A 55 -0.28 -1.17 3.45
N LEU A 56 -1.52 -0.91 3.87
CA LEU A 56 -2.01 0.44 4.16
C LEU A 56 -1.25 1.07 5.34
N GLY A 57 -0.96 0.28 6.39
CA GLY A 57 -0.14 0.73 7.51
C GLY A 57 1.27 1.10 7.09
N LEU A 58 1.90 0.28 6.25
CA LEU A 58 3.24 0.54 5.70
C LEU A 58 3.25 1.80 4.81
N ALA A 59 2.23 1.98 3.98
CA ALA A 59 2.11 3.17 3.13
C ALA A 59 1.96 4.46 3.95
N ALA A 60 1.23 4.42 5.07
CA ALA A 60 1.09 5.58 5.96
C ALA A 60 2.42 6.04 6.59
N CYS A 61 3.42 5.15 6.68
CA CYS A 61 4.75 5.48 7.16
C CYS A 61 5.64 6.16 6.09
N VAL A 62 5.22 6.17 4.82
CA VAL A 62 5.97 6.73 3.70
C VAL A 62 5.18 7.90 3.10
N PRO A 63 5.47 9.16 3.48
CA PRO A 63 4.64 10.31 3.13
C PRO A 63 4.55 10.58 1.63
N GLU A 64 5.51 10.09 0.84
CA GLU A 64 5.51 10.20 -0.63
C GLU A 64 4.58 9.20 -1.31
N VAL A 65 4.09 8.18 -0.60
CA VAL A 65 3.21 7.13 -1.13
C VAL A 65 1.75 7.45 -0.81
N MET A 66 0.99 7.80 -1.85
CA MET A 66 -0.46 7.97 -1.76
C MET A 66 -1.17 6.69 -2.18
N VAL A 67 -2.00 6.11 -1.30
CA VAL A 67 -2.86 4.98 -1.65
C VAL A 67 -4.21 5.51 -2.11
N LEU A 68 -4.57 5.18 -3.35
CA LEU A 68 -5.89 5.48 -3.91
C LEU A 68 -6.83 4.29 -3.68
N PRO A 69 -8.13 4.53 -3.37
CA PRO A 69 -9.10 3.45 -3.37
C PRO A 69 -9.20 2.84 -4.78
N ALA A 70 -9.37 1.51 -4.83
CA ALA A 70 -9.48 0.78 -6.09
C ALA A 70 -10.71 1.19 -6.92
N GLU A 71 -11.77 1.65 -6.24
CA GLU A 71 -12.93 2.27 -6.87
C GLU A 71 -13.16 3.68 -6.32
N PRO A 72 -13.28 4.70 -7.19
CA PRO A 72 -13.69 6.02 -6.76
C PRO A 72 -15.09 5.94 -6.16
N SER A 73 -15.32 6.66 -5.06
CA SER A 73 -16.66 6.69 -4.44
C SER A 73 -17.70 7.21 -5.46
N PRO A 74 -18.97 6.75 -5.39
CA PRO A 74 -20.05 7.28 -6.22
C PRO A 74 -20.18 8.81 -6.13
N PHE A 75 -19.88 9.39 -4.97
CA PHE A 75 -19.82 10.83 -4.77
C PHE A 75 -18.71 11.49 -5.60
N ALA A 76 -17.50 10.92 -5.59
CA ALA A 76 -16.38 11.42 -6.41
C ALA A 76 -16.67 11.28 -7.91
N LEU A 77 -17.38 10.22 -8.32
CA LEU A 77 -17.85 10.05 -9.70
C LEU A 77 -18.91 11.09 -10.09
N ALA A 78 -19.87 11.36 -9.21
CA ALA A 78 -20.90 12.39 -9.43
C ALA A 78 -20.28 13.79 -9.54
N GLU A 79 -19.34 14.14 -8.67
CA GLU A 79 -18.57 15.39 -8.74
C GLU A 79 -17.77 15.51 -10.05
N LEU A 80 -17.16 14.42 -10.53
CA LEU A 80 -16.48 14.39 -11.83
C LEU A 80 -17.45 14.61 -12.99
N GLN A 81 -18.65 14.04 -12.90
CA GLN A 81 -19.68 14.16 -13.92
C GLN A 81 -20.26 15.59 -13.96
N GLU A 82 -20.56 16.19 -12.80
CA GLU A 82 -20.98 17.59 -12.70
C GLU A 82 -19.90 18.56 -13.19
N ALA A 83 -18.64 18.31 -12.85
CA ALA A 83 -17.52 19.10 -13.34
C ALA A 83 -17.35 19.02 -14.88
N ALA A 84 -17.66 17.87 -15.49
CA ALA A 84 -17.62 17.69 -16.94
C ALA A 84 -18.81 18.35 -17.65
N ILE A 85 -19.98 18.41 -16.99
CA ILE A 85 -21.20 19.02 -17.54
C ILE A 85 -21.15 20.56 -17.45
N GLY A 86 -20.52 21.10 -16.40
CA GLY A 86 -20.44 22.55 -16.15
C GLY A 86 -19.31 23.29 -16.88
N ASP A 87 -18.54 22.63 -17.76
CA ASP A 87 -17.26 23.18 -18.22
C ASP A 87 -17.38 24.20 -19.38
N SER A 88 -16.88 25.41 -19.13
CA SER A 88 -16.53 26.44 -20.13
C SER A 88 -15.06 26.89 -19.97
N GLY A 89 -14.27 26.19 -19.14
CA GLY A 89 -12.93 26.59 -18.71
C GLY A 89 -11.80 25.72 -19.23
N THR A 90 -10.61 26.32 -19.32
CA THR A 90 -9.40 25.69 -19.88
C THR A 90 -8.91 24.45 -19.12
N VAL A 91 -8.17 23.58 -19.82
CA VAL A 91 -7.53 22.32 -19.33
C VAL A 91 -6.82 22.45 -17.97
N ALA A 92 -6.25 23.62 -17.65
CA ALA A 92 -5.55 23.85 -16.39
C ALA A 92 -6.48 23.80 -15.17
N ASP A 93 -7.72 24.28 -15.30
CA ASP A 93 -8.68 24.33 -14.21
C ASP A 93 -9.31 22.94 -13.96
N ALA A 94 -9.59 22.19 -15.03
CA ALA A 94 -9.98 20.78 -14.95
C ALA A 94 -8.92 19.93 -14.21
N ARG A 95 -7.63 20.17 -14.50
CA ARG A 95 -6.52 19.46 -13.86
C ARG A 95 -6.38 19.80 -12.37
N ARG A 96 -6.60 21.06 -11.98
CA ARG A 96 -6.60 21.50 -10.58
C ARG A 96 -7.75 20.88 -9.79
N ARG A 97 -8.94 20.83 -10.37
CA ARG A 97 -10.13 20.24 -9.74
C ARG A 97 -10.02 18.73 -9.63
N TYR A 98 -9.52 18.04 -10.66
CA TYR A 98 -9.23 16.60 -10.62
C TYR A 98 -8.26 16.23 -9.48
N ARG A 99 -7.20 17.03 -9.29
CA ARG A 99 -6.28 16.85 -8.15
C ARG A 99 -6.95 17.06 -6.79
N SER A 100 -7.84 18.05 -6.69
CA SER A 100 -8.61 18.30 -5.47
C SER A 100 -9.55 17.13 -5.16
N LEU A 101 -10.17 16.55 -6.20
CA LEU A 101 -11.03 15.37 -6.12
C LEU A 101 -10.26 14.09 -5.75
N LEU A 102 -9.08 13.87 -6.33
CA LEU A 102 -8.21 12.77 -5.91
C LEU A 102 -7.80 12.91 -4.44
N ALA A 103 -7.53 14.12 -3.96
CA ALA A 103 -7.22 14.36 -2.55
C ALA A 103 -8.40 14.06 -1.62
N VAL A 104 -9.65 14.32 -2.07
CA VAL A 104 -10.87 14.00 -1.32
C VAL A 104 -11.22 12.51 -1.39
N ALA A 105 -11.11 11.89 -2.56
CA ALA A 105 -11.36 10.46 -2.76
C ALA A 105 -10.28 9.57 -2.12
N ALA A 106 -9.07 10.09 -1.95
CA ALA A 106 -7.99 9.46 -1.18
C ALA A 106 -8.16 9.61 0.34
N ARG A 107 -9.23 10.27 0.84
CA ARG A 107 -9.54 10.20 2.28
C ARG A 107 -9.72 8.74 2.69
N PRO A 108 -9.14 8.35 3.83
CA PRO A 108 -8.55 7.04 3.94
C PRO A 108 -9.60 5.95 4.13
N LEU A 109 -9.35 4.81 3.47
CA LEU A 109 -9.96 3.50 3.74
C LEU A 109 -10.00 3.10 5.24
N GLN A 110 -9.23 3.80 6.08
CA GLN A 110 -9.21 3.66 7.55
C GLN A 110 -10.59 3.88 8.19
N GLU A 111 -11.43 4.78 7.67
CA GLU A 111 -12.78 5.02 8.24
C GLU A 111 -13.78 3.88 7.90
N ARG A 112 -13.51 3.09 6.86
CA ARG A 112 -14.39 1.97 6.45
C ARG A 112 -14.14 0.68 7.23
N THR A 113 -12.97 0.54 7.84
CA THR A 113 -12.62 -0.67 8.62
C THR A 113 -13.01 -0.58 10.10
N SER A 114 -13.40 0.60 10.58
CA SER A 114 -13.85 0.85 11.95
C SER A 114 -15.35 0.65 12.19
N LEU A 115 -16.13 0.21 11.20
CA LEU A 115 -17.51 -0.20 11.44
C LEU A 115 -17.51 -1.54 12.19
N PRO A 116 -18.02 -1.61 13.43
CA PRO A 116 -18.22 -2.90 14.09
C PRO A 116 -19.16 -3.72 13.20
N ARG A 117 -18.72 -4.94 12.87
CA ARG A 117 -19.53 -5.95 12.21
C ARG A 117 -20.78 -6.14 13.07
N SER A 118 -21.90 -5.56 12.64
CA SER A 118 -23.21 -5.81 13.24
C SER A 118 -23.40 -7.33 13.28
N ALA A 119 -23.51 -7.85 14.49
CA ALA A 119 -23.72 -9.28 14.71
C ALA A 119 -24.97 -9.73 13.96
N PRO A 120 -25.00 -10.95 13.40
CA PRO A 120 -26.22 -11.49 12.82
C PRO A 120 -27.30 -11.54 13.91
N ALA A 121 -28.48 -11.00 13.60
CA ALA A 121 -29.65 -11.12 14.46
C ALA A 121 -30.00 -12.61 14.58
N ASP A 122 -30.05 -13.10 15.82
CA ASP A 122 -30.54 -14.44 16.14
C ASP A 122 -31.99 -14.57 15.66
N PRO A 123 -32.35 -15.65 14.95
CA PRO A 123 -33.74 -15.98 14.71
C PRO A 123 -34.37 -16.59 15.98
N ALA A 124 -35.44 -15.96 16.46
CA ALA A 124 -36.35 -16.53 17.45
C ALA A 124 -37.29 -17.57 16.82
#